data_AF-A0A931UIM8-F1
#
_entry.id   AF-A0A931UIM8-F1
#
_cell.length_a   1.000
_cell.length_b   1.000
_cell.length_c   1.000
_cell.angle_alpha   90.00
_cell.angle_beta   90.00
_cell.angle_gamma   90.00
#
_symmetry.space_group_name_H-M   'P 1'
#
loop_
_entity.id
_entity.type
_entity.pdbx_description
1 polymer ?
#
loop_
_entity_poly.entity_id
_entity_poly.type
_entity_poly.pdbx_seq_one_letter_code
_entity_poly.pdbx_strand_id
1 'polypeptide(L)'
;MDVERMRRQEFAAAKQEFEHASDQLSREEALVENLASEFCHRQGELESIEEMRRYADFFARKREEIKDRKERVEQLGHVLSERRETLLDATKDKKVLESLKDKKAKEFRQAMDQKEQSFMDEIAIQKKGEGDR
;
A
#
# COMPACT_ATOMS: atom_id res chain seq x y z
N MET A 1 7.09 9.30 15.33
CA MET A 1 6.48 8.16 14.60
C MET A 1 7.14 8.06 13.23
N ASP A 2 7.53 6.87 12.79
CA ASP A 2 8.11 6.66 11.45
C ASP A 2 6.97 6.78 10.41
N VAL A 3 7.02 7.85 9.60
CA VAL A 3 5.98 8.19 8.61
C VAL A 3 5.79 7.04 7.62
N GLU A 4 6.87 6.38 7.20
CA GLU A 4 6.81 5.23 6.30
C GLU A 4 6.05 4.06 6.93
N ARG A 5 6.27 3.80 8.22
CA ARG A 5 5.57 2.73 8.95
C ARG A 5 4.06 2.99 9.00
N MET A 6 3.65 4.24 9.23
CA MET A 6 2.23 4.62 9.24
C MET A 6 1.61 4.42 7.84
N ARG A 7 2.28 4.91 6.78
CA ARG A 7 1.80 4.73 5.39
C ARG A 7 1.72 3.26 4.99
N ARG A 8 2.65 2.42 5.47
CA ARG A 8 2.60 0.97 5.23
C ARG A 8 1.38 0.32 5.89
N GLN A 9 1.01 0.75 7.10
CA GLN A 9 -0.19 0.26 7.78
C GLN A 9 -1.46 0.70 7.06
N GLU A 10 -1.55 1.97 6.65
CA GLU A 10 -2.69 2.49 5.86
C GLU A 10 -2.86 1.73 4.53
N PHE A 11 -1.76 1.47 3.81
CA PHE A 11 -1.79 0.68 2.59
C PHE A 11 -2.24 -0.76 2.85
N ALA A 12 -1.75 -1.40 3.91
CA ALA A 12 -2.14 -2.76 4.26
C ALA A 12 -3.64 -2.86 4.59
N ALA A 13 -4.18 -1.90 5.35
CA ALA A 13 -5.61 -1.84 5.66
C ALA A 13 -6.46 -1.64 4.39
N ALA A 14 -6.11 -0.66 3.55
CA ALA A 14 -6.81 -0.42 2.28
C ALA A 14 -6.76 -1.64 1.35
N LYS A 15 -5.63 -2.35 1.32
CA LYS A 15 -5.47 -3.58 0.53
C LYS A 15 -6.41 -4.68 1.03
N GLN A 16 -6.44 -4.91 2.34
CA GLN A 16 -7.30 -5.92 2.94
C GLN A 16 -8.78 -5.61 2.69
N GLU A 17 -9.20 -4.35 2.81
CA GLU A 17 -10.57 -3.93 2.52
C GLU A 17 -10.95 -4.15 1.05
N PHE A 18 -10.05 -3.79 0.13
CA PHE A 18 -10.24 -4.00 -1.30
C PHE A 18 -10.36 -5.49 -1.65
N GLU A 19 -9.42 -6.32 -1.18
CA GLU A 19 -9.43 -7.77 -1.42
C GLU A 19 -10.71 -8.40 -0.86
N HIS A 20 -11.12 -8.01 0.36
CA HIS A 20 -12.34 -8.51 0.96
C HIS A 20 -13.59 -8.14 0.17
N ALA A 21 -13.71 -6.89 -0.28
CA ALA A 21 -14.84 -6.44 -1.08
C ALA A 21 -14.89 -7.13 -2.45
N SER A 22 -13.72 -7.32 -3.09
CA SER A 22 -13.60 -8.02 -4.36
C SER A 22 -14.00 -9.50 -4.25
N ASP A 23 -13.56 -10.17 -3.19
CA ASP A 23 -13.93 -11.56 -2.93
C ASP A 23 -15.44 -11.71 -2.69
N GLN A 24 -16.04 -10.79 -1.94
CA GLN A 24 -17.49 -10.79 -1.71
C GLN A 24 -18.27 -10.59 -3.02
N LEU A 25 -17.86 -9.62 -3.84
CA LEU A 25 -18.48 -9.36 -5.14
C LEU A 25 -18.41 -10.61 -6.03
N SER A 26 -17.24 -11.24 -6.14
CA SER A 26 -17.05 -12.43 -6.97
C SER A 26 -17.94 -13.60 -6.50
N ARG A 27 -18.09 -13.80 -5.19
CA ARG A 27 -18.99 -14.83 -4.64
C ARG A 27 -20.45 -14.55 -4.95
N GLU A 28 -20.88 -13.29 -4.87
CA GLU A 28 -22.27 -12.93 -5.16
C GLU A 28 -22.60 -13.01 -6.64
N GLU A 29 -21.68 -12.62 -7.52
CA GLU A 29 -21.84 -12.80 -8.96
C GLU A 29 -21.99 -14.29 -9.31
N ALA A 30 -21.12 -15.14 -8.78
CA ALA A 30 -21.20 -16.59 -8.97
C ALA A 30 -22.52 -17.18 -8.44
N LEU A 31 -22.99 -16.70 -7.28
CA LEU A 31 -24.28 -17.14 -6.72
C LEU A 31 -25.45 -16.73 -7.63
N VAL A 32 -25.47 -15.49 -8.12
CA VAL A 32 -26.54 -15.01 -9.01
C VAL A 32 -26.51 -15.73 -10.35
N GLU A 33 -25.33 -16.02 -10.89
CA GLU A 33 -25.18 -16.81 -12.12
C GLU A 33 -25.71 -18.24 -11.96
N ASN A 34 -25.36 -18.90 -10.85
CA ASN A 34 -25.88 -20.22 -10.52
C ASN A 34 -27.41 -20.21 -10.37
N LEU A 35 -27.97 -19.23 -9.65
CA LEU A 35 -29.42 -19.09 -9.48
C LEU A 35 -30.13 -18.79 -10.81
N ALA A 36 -29.52 -17.99 -11.68
CA ALA A 36 -30.06 -17.71 -13.01
C ALA A 36 -30.07 -18.98 -13.87
N SER A 37 -29.01 -19.78 -13.81
CA SER A 37 -28.94 -21.08 -14.48
C SER A 37 -30.04 -22.02 -13.95
N GLU A 38 -30.17 -22.18 -12.64
CA GLU A 38 -31.22 -23.00 -12.03
C GLU A 38 -32.63 -22.54 -12.44
N PHE A 39 -32.87 -21.23 -12.46
CA PHE A 39 -34.12 -20.65 -12.91
C PHE A 39 -34.42 -21.00 -14.38
N CYS A 40 -33.45 -20.88 -15.28
CA CYS A 40 -33.62 -21.25 -16.69
C CYS A 40 -33.99 -22.74 -16.86
N HIS A 41 -33.42 -23.62 -16.03
CA HIS A 41 -33.75 -25.06 -16.08
C HIS A 41 -35.16 -25.36 -15.54
N ARG A 42 -35.59 -24.63 -14.51
CA ARG A 42 -36.90 -24.83 -13.86
C ARG A 42 -38.03 -23.98 -14.43
N GLN A 43 -37.74 -23.10 -15.38
CA GLN A 43 -38.73 -22.14 -15.91
C GLN A 43 -39.97 -22.84 -16.49
N GLY A 44 -39.81 -24.04 -17.05
CA GLY A 44 -40.92 -24.87 -17.55
C GLY A 44 -41.77 -25.55 -16.48
N GLU A 45 -41.28 -25.60 -15.23
CA GLU A 45 -41.98 -26.15 -14.06
C GLU A 45 -42.72 -25.06 -13.27
N LEU A 46 -42.49 -23.79 -13.59
CA LEU A 46 -43.17 -22.66 -12.96
C LEU A 46 -44.57 -22.50 -13.53
N GLU A 47 -45.58 -22.92 -12.78
CA GLU A 47 -46.98 -22.90 -13.19
C GLU A 47 -47.66 -21.54 -12.97
N SER A 48 -47.05 -20.64 -12.18
CA SER A 48 -47.65 -19.36 -11.79
C SER A 48 -46.89 -18.13 -12.30
N ILE A 49 -47.64 -17.20 -12.90
CA ILE A 49 -47.17 -15.86 -13.28
C ILE A 49 -46.63 -15.10 -12.06
N GLU A 50 -47.21 -15.32 -10.88
CA GLU A 50 -46.74 -14.69 -9.64
C GLU A 50 -45.34 -15.16 -9.24
N GLU A 51 -45.02 -16.44 -9.46
CA GLU A 51 -43.69 -16.99 -9.19
C GLU A 51 -42.66 -16.40 -10.14
N MET A 52 -42.96 -16.31 -11.44
CA MET A 52 -42.08 -15.66 -12.41
C MET A 52 -41.82 -14.19 -12.05
N ARG A 53 -42.85 -13.46 -11.59
CA ARG A 53 -42.70 -12.07 -11.16
C ARG A 53 -41.81 -11.95 -9.93
N ARG A 54 -41.96 -12.82 -8.93
CA ARG A 54 -41.08 -12.85 -7.74
C ARG A 54 -39.61 -13.06 -8.11
N TYR A 55 -39.33 -13.97 -9.05
CA TYR A 55 -37.97 -14.18 -9.56
C TYR A 55 -37.44 -12.95 -10.30
N ALA A 56 -38.24 -12.34 -11.18
CA ALA A 56 -37.85 -11.12 -11.90
C ALA A 56 -37.50 -9.97 -10.93
N ASP A 57 -38.33 -9.76 -9.91
CA ASP A 57 -38.10 -8.74 -8.87
C ASP A 57 -36.84 -9.06 -8.05
N PHE A 58 -36.61 -10.33 -7.71
CA PHE A 58 -35.40 -10.78 -7.03
C PHE A 58 -34.13 -10.51 -7.86
N PHE A 59 -34.10 -10.90 -9.14
CA PHE A 59 -32.95 -10.67 -10.00
C PHE A 59 -32.73 -9.18 -10.29
N ALA A 60 -33.79 -8.38 -10.39
CA ALA A 60 -33.67 -6.94 -10.52
C ALA A 60 -32.96 -6.32 -9.30
N ARG A 61 -33.40 -6.69 -8.08
CA ARG A 61 -32.74 -6.26 -6.84
C ARG A 61 -31.29 -6.72 -6.76
N LYS A 62 -31.02 -7.99 -7.08
CA LYS A 62 -29.66 -8.54 -7.04
C LYS A 62 -28.71 -7.87 -8.02
N ARG A 63 -29.19 -7.48 -9.20
CA ARG A 63 -28.40 -6.70 -10.16
C ARG A 63 -28.01 -5.34 -9.61
N GLU A 64 -28.93 -4.63 -8.96
CA GLU A 64 -28.60 -3.33 -8.35
C GLU A 64 -27.61 -3.51 -7.19
N GLU A 65 -27.82 -4.50 -6.31
CA GLU A 65 -26.89 -4.82 -5.22
C GLU A 65 -25.47 -5.13 -5.75
N ILE A 66 -25.36 -5.90 -6.84
CA ILE A 66 -24.07 -6.21 -7.50
C ILE A 66 -23.45 -4.94 -8.09
N LYS A 67 -24.24 -4.07 -8.70
CA LYS A 67 -23.77 -2.81 -9.27
C LYS A 67 -23.20 -1.89 -8.19
N ASP A 68 -23.91 -1.70 -7.08
CA ASP A 68 -23.43 -0.91 -5.94
C ASP A 68 -22.11 -1.46 -5.38
N ARG A 69 -21.99 -2.80 -5.33
CA ARG A 69 -20.75 -3.47 -4.90
C ARG A 69 -19.60 -3.28 -5.87
N LYS A 70 -19.85 -3.29 -7.18
CA LYS A 70 -18.85 -2.96 -8.20
C LYS A 70 -18.33 -1.54 -8.03
N GLU A 71 -19.22 -0.58 -7.89
CA GLU A 71 -18.86 0.82 -7.63
C GLU A 71 -18.04 0.94 -6.34
N ARG A 72 -18.39 0.19 -5.29
CA ARG A 72 -17.62 0.15 -4.05
C ARG A 72 -16.22 -0.43 -4.23
N VAL A 73 -16.08 -1.54 -4.96
CA VAL A 73 -14.77 -2.15 -5.26
C VAL A 73 -13.90 -1.20 -6.06
N GLU A 74 -14.47 -0.50 -7.04
CA GLU A 74 -13.76 0.52 -7.84
C GLU A 74 -13.27 1.67 -6.95
N GLN A 75 -14.13 2.22 -6.09
CA GLN A 75 -13.74 3.25 -5.12
C GLN A 75 -12.61 2.78 -4.19
N LEU A 76 -12.69 1.56 -3.67
CA LEU A 76 -11.62 0.98 -2.84
C LEU A 76 -10.33 0.77 -3.63
N GLY A 77 -10.42 0.45 -4.93
CA GLY A 77 -9.28 0.36 -5.83
C GLY A 77 -8.57 1.70 -6.04
N HIS A 78 -9.34 2.80 -6.14
CA HIS A 78 -8.79 4.15 -6.17
C HIS A 78 -8.08 4.48 -4.86
N VAL A 79 -8.72 4.25 -3.72
CA VAL A 79 -8.10 4.48 -2.40
C VAL A 79 -6.82 3.66 -2.24
N LEU A 80 -6.82 2.38 -2.62
CA LEU A 80 -5.63 1.54 -2.58
C LEU A 80 -4.48 2.11 -3.42
N SER A 81 -4.80 2.65 -4.60
CA SER A 81 -3.82 3.26 -5.50
C SER A 81 -3.22 4.53 -4.89
N GLU A 82 -4.04 5.41 -4.33
CA GLU A 82 -3.56 6.61 -3.61
C GLU A 82 -2.68 6.24 -2.41
N ARG A 83 -3.08 5.24 -1.62
CA ARG A 83 -2.26 4.77 -0.48
C ARG A 83 -0.94 4.15 -0.92
N ARG A 84 -0.91 3.51 -2.10
CA ARG A 84 0.32 3.00 -2.70
C ARG A 84 1.27 4.14 -3.08
N GLU A 85 0.76 5.18 -3.73
CA GLU A 85 1.56 6.34 -4.13
C GLU A 85 2.15 7.06 -2.92
N THR A 86 1.33 7.35 -1.91
CA THR A 86 1.80 8.01 -0.68
C THR A 86 2.84 7.19 0.09
N LEU A 87 2.74 5.85 0.08
CA LEU A 87 3.78 4.97 0.64
C LEU A 87 5.08 5.05 -0.17
N LEU A 88 4.99 5.02 -1.49
CA LEU A 88 6.17 5.12 -2.36
C LEU A 88 6.93 6.41 -2.12
N ASP A 89 6.23 7.53 -1.99
CA ASP A 89 6.84 8.83 -1.75
C ASP A 89 7.48 8.89 -0.35
N ALA A 90 6.80 8.38 0.68
CA ALA A 90 7.40 8.27 2.02
C ALA A 90 8.66 7.40 2.04
N THR A 91 8.70 6.30 1.29
CA THR A 91 9.89 5.45 1.16
C THR A 91 11.02 6.18 0.40
N LYS A 92 10.70 6.97 -0.63
CA LYS A 92 11.72 7.78 -1.34
C LYS A 92 12.32 8.83 -0.40
N ASP A 93 11.48 9.57 0.32
CA ASP A 93 11.92 10.62 1.25
C ASP A 93 12.83 10.05 2.33
N LYS A 94 12.47 8.88 2.89
CA LYS A 94 13.31 8.18 3.87
C LYS A 94 14.68 7.85 3.31
N LYS A 95 14.76 7.30 2.09
CA LYS A 95 16.03 6.98 1.43
C LYS A 95 16.89 8.21 1.19
N VAL A 96 16.29 9.33 0.80
CA VAL A 96 17.00 10.60 0.63
C VAL A 96 17.58 11.07 1.96
N LEU A 97 16.79 11.03 3.04
CA LEU A 97 17.25 11.42 4.38
C LEU A 97 18.36 10.50 4.90
N GLU A 98 18.26 9.20 4.69
CA GLU A 98 19.31 8.23 5.05
C GLU A 98 20.61 8.53 4.28
N SER A 99 20.52 8.75 2.97
CA SER A 99 21.69 9.09 2.13
C SER A 99 22.36 10.39 2.58
N LEU A 100 21.57 11.41 2.95
CA LEU A 100 22.10 12.68 3.47
C LEU A 100 22.78 12.51 4.84
N LYS A 101 22.22 11.67 5.73
CA LYS A 101 22.83 11.35 7.02
C LYS A 101 24.16 10.63 6.83
N ASP A 102 24.22 9.65 5.93
CA ASP A 102 25.43 8.89 5.64
C ASP A 102 26.53 9.79 5.06
N LYS A 103 26.16 10.69 4.13
CA LYS A 103 27.08 11.67 3.57
C LYS A 103 27.65 12.59 4.67
N LYS A 104 26.79 13.15 5.52
CA LYS A 104 27.23 14.01 6.64
C LYS A 104 28.10 13.27 7.64
N ALA A 105 27.76 12.02 7.96
CA ALA A 105 28.57 11.19 8.86
C ALA A 105 29.97 10.92 8.28
N LYS A 106 30.05 10.69 6.97
CA LYS A 106 31.32 10.51 6.26
C LYS A 106 32.16 11.80 6.25
N GLU A 107 31.55 12.94 5.91
CA GLU A 107 32.20 14.24 5.92
C GLU A 107 32.73 14.59 7.33
N PHE A 108 31.92 14.34 8.37
CA PHE A 108 32.34 14.55 9.75
C PHE A 108 33.54 13.68 10.13
N ARG A 109 33.52 12.39 9.77
CA ARG A 109 34.64 11.48 10.03
C ARG A 109 35.92 11.95 9.34
N GLN A 110 35.83 12.30 8.06
CA GLN A 110 36.97 12.84 7.30
C GLN A 110 37.54 14.12 7.93
N ALA A 111 36.69 15.02 8.40
CA ALA A 111 37.13 16.24 9.08
C ALA A 111 37.83 15.95 10.42
N MET A 112 37.35 14.97 11.18
CA MET A 112 38.00 14.54 12.42
C MET A 112 39.35 13.89 12.15
N ASP A 113 39.45 13.00 11.15
CA ASP A 113 40.70 12.35 10.75
C ASP A 113 41.75 13.40 10.32
N GLN A 114 41.35 14.40 9.54
CA GLN A 114 42.24 15.50 9.12
C GLN A 114 42.72 16.35 10.30
N LYS A 115 41.83 16.62 11.27
CA LYS A 115 42.17 17.37 12.47
C LYS A 115 43.15 16.60 13.37
N GLU A 116 42.94 15.30 13.53
CA GLU A 116 43.84 14.43 14.28
C GLU A 116 45.22 14.35 13.61
N GLN A 117 45.26 14.19 12.28
CA GLN A 117 46.51 14.18 11.54
C GLN A 117 47.28 15.49 11.71
N SER A 118 46.60 16.63 11.55
CA SER A 118 47.23 17.95 11.70
C SER A 118 47.79 18.15 13.12
N PHE A 119 47.05 17.70 14.14
CA PHE A 119 47.50 17.74 15.53
C PHE A 119 48.75 16.87 15.78
N MET A 120 48.79 15.67 15.20
CA MET A 120 49.94 14.76 15.30
C MET A 120 51.19 15.32 14.60
N ASP A 121 50.99 15.96 13.44
CA ASP A 121 52.07 16.64 12.71
C ASP A 121 52.64 17.82 13.53
N GLU A 122 51.78 18.62 14.16
CA GLU A 122 52.20 19.70 15.07
C GLU A 122 53.05 19.17 16.25
N ILE A 123 52.61 18.08 16.89
CA ILE A 123 53.38 17.44 17.99
C ILE A 123 54.74 16.96 17.47
N ALA A 124 54.78 16.33 16.30
CA ALA A 124 56.01 15.81 15.73
C ALA A 124 57.03 16.92 15.43
N ILE A 125 56.58 18.07 14.92
CA ILE A 125 57.42 19.25 14.67
C ILE A 125 57.98 19.80 15.98
N GLN A 126 57.13 19.96 17.01
CA GLN A 126 57.57 20.45 18.33
C GLN A 126 58.65 19.56 18.94
N LYS A 127 58.46 18.24 18.94
CA LYS A 127 59.46 17.29 19.47
C LYS A 127 60.78 17.31 18.71
N LYS A 128 60.75 17.53 17.40
CA LYS A 128 61.98 17.58 16.58
C LYS A 128 62.77 18.87 16.81
N GLY A 129 62.09 19.99 17.09
CA GLY A 129 62.73 21.27 17.42
C GLY A 129 63.38 21.32 18.82
N GLU A 130 63.00 20.44 19.74
CA GLU A 130 63.62 20.31 21.07
C GLU A 130 64.88 19.43 21.07
N GLY A 131 65.09 18.59 20.05
CA GLY A 131 66.26 17.72 19.92
C GLY A 131 67.48 18.33 19.20
N ASP A 132 67.31 19.49 18.56
CA ASP A 132 68.35 20.22 17.82
C ASP A 132 68.94 21.43 18.62
N ARG A 133 68.78 21.45 19.95
CA ARG A 133 69.39 22.44 20.86
C ARG A 133 70.45 21.84 21.76
#